data_AF-A0A941A773-F1
#
_entry.id   AF-A0A941A773-F1
#
_cell.length_a   1.000
_cell.length_b   1.000
_cell.length_c   1.000
_cell.angle_alpha   90.00
_cell.angle_beta   90.00
_cell.angle_gamma   90.00
#
_symmetry.space_group_name_H-M   'P 1'
#
loop_
_entity.id
_entity.type
_entity.pdbx_description
1 polymer ?
#
loop_
_entity_poly.entity_id
_entity_poly.type
_entity_poly.pdbx_seq_one_letter_code
_entity_poly.pdbx_strand_id
1 'polypeptide(L)'
;MMVQIEKHPDILRQIYQEGHAIGNHSYNHVYRELYQSPNTYFSQLRRTDEIIKNILGVRPRISRAPGGSAGSFTKEYWDNLKKLGYTEVGWNISSGDASSAKAGQLVDNIAAQMDNKNLWSHATLLMHDGRGHAETVKALPAIIKFYKDRQFEFRVVNFETPSPW
;
A
#
# COMPACT_ATOMS: atom_id res chain seq x y z
N MET A 1 -3.48 -9.59 0.35
CA MET A 1 -3.17 -10.41 1.55
C MET A 1 -2.30 -11.59 1.14
N MET A 2 -1.35 -12.03 1.97
CA MET A 2 -0.35 -13.02 1.53
C MET A 2 -0.90 -14.42 1.30
N VAL A 3 -2.05 -14.73 1.92
CA VAL A 3 -2.89 -15.89 1.56
C VAL A 3 -3.24 -15.92 0.06
N GLN A 4 -3.26 -14.77 -0.62
CA GLN A 4 -3.50 -14.68 -2.07
C GLN A 4 -2.20 -14.88 -2.87
N ILE A 5 -1.05 -14.41 -2.37
CA ILE A 5 0.23 -14.57 -3.07
C ILE A 5 0.64 -16.04 -3.14
N GLU A 6 0.45 -16.79 -2.05
CA GLU A 6 0.71 -18.24 -2.04
C GLU A 6 -0.17 -18.99 -3.06
N LYS A 7 -1.35 -18.46 -3.39
CA LYS A 7 -2.28 -19.01 -4.39
C LYS A 7 -2.02 -18.52 -5.82
N HIS A 8 -1.40 -17.34 -5.97
CA HIS A 8 -1.19 -16.66 -7.24
C HIS A 8 0.25 -16.10 -7.36
N PRO A 9 1.29 -16.96 -7.28
CA PRO A 9 2.68 -16.52 -7.33
C PRO A 9 3.09 -15.95 -8.71
N ASP A 10 2.39 -16.33 -9.76
CA ASP A 10 2.51 -15.82 -11.12
C ASP A 10 2.17 -14.33 -11.22
N ILE A 11 1.07 -13.90 -10.58
CA ILE A 11 0.69 -12.48 -10.53
C ILE A 11 1.78 -11.66 -9.85
N LEU A 12 2.33 -12.15 -8.73
CA LEU A 12 3.41 -11.45 -8.04
C LEU A 12 4.67 -11.31 -8.94
N ARG A 13 5.04 -12.36 -9.69
CA ARG A 13 6.15 -12.31 -10.64
C ARG A 13 5.89 -11.31 -11.76
N GLN A 14 4.69 -11.29 -12.31
CA GLN A 14 4.30 -10.34 -13.35
C GLN A 14 4.42 -8.90 -12.85
N ILE A 15 3.85 -8.59 -11.67
CA ILE A 15 3.93 -7.27 -11.06
C ILE A 15 5.40 -6.83 -10.91
N TYR A 16 6.26 -7.72 -10.44
CA TYR A 16 7.69 -7.42 -10.28
C TYR A 16 8.42 -7.22 -11.62
N GLN A 17 8.14 -8.06 -12.62
CA GLN A 17 8.76 -8.00 -13.95
C GLN A 17 8.34 -6.75 -14.74
N GLU A 18 7.11 -6.27 -14.55
CA GLU A 18 6.60 -5.03 -15.13
C GLU A 18 7.18 -3.77 -14.45
N GLY A 19 8.02 -3.94 -13.43
CA GLY A 19 8.74 -2.86 -12.77
C GLY A 19 7.97 -2.18 -11.63
N HIS A 20 6.84 -2.75 -11.18
CA HIS A 20 6.10 -2.22 -10.03
C HIS A 20 6.83 -2.54 -8.71
N ALA A 21 6.68 -1.67 -7.72
CA ALA A 21 7.22 -1.91 -6.38
C ALA A 21 6.44 -3.00 -5.63
N ILE A 22 7.17 -3.89 -4.95
CA ILE A 22 6.59 -4.90 -4.05
C ILE A 22 6.77 -4.45 -2.60
N GLY A 23 5.66 -4.27 -1.89
CA GLY A 23 5.62 -3.94 -0.47
C GLY A 23 5.02 -5.07 0.38
N ASN A 24 5.33 -5.06 1.66
CA ASN A 24 4.81 -6.03 2.64
C ASN A 24 3.61 -5.44 3.39
N HIS A 25 2.47 -6.15 3.34
CA HIS A 25 1.22 -5.73 3.98
C HIS A 25 0.74 -6.73 5.04
N SER A 26 1.67 -7.23 5.85
CA SER A 26 1.49 -8.33 6.82
C SER A 26 1.15 -9.69 6.19
N TYR A 27 0.86 -10.70 7.00
CA TYR A 27 0.53 -12.04 6.52
C TYR A 27 -0.99 -12.24 6.38
N ASN A 28 -1.76 -12.08 7.46
CA ASN A 28 -3.18 -12.44 7.49
C ASN A 28 -4.17 -11.25 7.54
N HIS A 29 -3.69 -10.03 7.77
CA HIS A 29 -4.55 -8.83 7.86
C HIS A 29 -5.61 -8.88 8.98
N VAL A 30 -5.36 -9.64 10.06
CA VAL A 30 -6.25 -9.75 11.24
C VAL A 30 -5.78 -8.79 12.33
N TYR A 31 -6.47 -7.66 12.51
CA TYR A 31 -5.98 -6.53 13.32
C TYR A 31 -5.74 -6.89 14.79
N ARG A 32 -6.66 -7.65 15.39
CA ARG A 32 -6.56 -8.09 16.80
C ARG A 32 -5.31 -8.94 17.07
N GLU A 33 -4.78 -9.61 16.05
CA GLU A 33 -3.56 -10.40 16.14
C GLU A 33 -2.34 -9.53 15.83
N LEU A 34 -2.40 -8.80 14.71
CA LEU A 34 -1.31 -7.94 14.24
C LEU A 34 -0.84 -6.95 15.30
N TYR A 35 -1.78 -6.26 15.93
CA TYR A 35 -1.48 -5.16 16.85
C TYR A 35 -1.48 -5.56 18.32
N GLN A 36 -1.51 -6.87 18.61
CA GLN A 36 -1.37 -7.38 19.98
C GLN A 36 0.00 -7.02 20.56
N SER A 37 1.06 -7.05 19.74
CA SER A 37 2.40 -6.63 20.13
C SER A 37 3.28 -6.35 18.90
N PRO A 38 4.34 -5.54 19.04
CA PRO A 38 5.36 -5.37 18.01
C PRO A 38 5.91 -6.72 17.53
N ASN A 39 6.19 -7.65 18.45
CA ASN A 39 6.71 -8.98 18.13
C ASN A 39 5.77 -9.76 17.19
N THR A 40 4.46 -9.69 17.40
CA THR A 40 3.47 -10.33 16.52
C THR A 40 3.44 -9.67 15.15
N TYR A 41 3.45 -8.34 15.09
CA TYR A 41 3.49 -7.61 13.83
C TYR A 41 4.74 -7.96 12.99
N PHE A 42 5.93 -7.91 13.59
CA PHE A 42 7.18 -8.20 12.88
C PHE A 42 7.36 -9.69 12.57
N SER A 43 6.76 -10.61 13.33
CA SER A 43 6.76 -12.03 12.96
C SER A 43 5.94 -12.26 11.68
N GLN A 44 4.80 -11.58 11.53
CA GLN A 44 4.02 -11.61 10.29
C GLN A 44 4.79 -10.97 9.12
N LEU A 45 5.43 -9.82 9.32
CA LEU A 45 6.26 -9.22 8.27
C LEU A 45 7.38 -10.17 7.81
N ARG A 46 8.13 -10.78 8.74
CA ARG A 46 9.20 -11.73 8.39
C ARG A 46 8.67 -12.95 7.64
N ARG A 47 7.54 -13.52 8.07
CA ARG A 47 6.91 -14.65 7.36
C ARG A 47 6.59 -14.28 5.92
N THR A 48 5.99 -13.12 5.73
CA THR A 48 5.67 -12.59 4.40
C THR A 48 6.91 -12.33 3.55
N ASP A 49 7.98 -11.79 4.14
CA ASP A 49 9.25 -11.58 3.43
C ASP A 49 9.86 -12.89 2.92
N GLU A 50 9.79 -13.99 3.68
CA GLU A 50 10.29 -15.28 3.22
C GLU A 50 9.48 -15.80 2.02
N ILE A 51 8.15 -15.65 2.05
CA ILE A 51 7.30 -16.07 0.94
C ILE A 51 7.64 -15.28 -0.32
N ILE A 52 7.75 -13.95 -0.21
CA ILE A 52 8.09 -13.09 -1.35
C ILE A 52 9.50 -13.42 -1.87
N LYS A 53 10.48 -13.62 -0.98
CA LYS A 53 11.84 -14.02 -1.35
C LYS A 53 11.85 -15.37 -2.08
N ASN A 54 11.07 -16.34 -1.64
CA ASN A 54 10.99 -17.64 -2.31
C ASN A 54 10.40 -17.55 -3.72
N ILE A 55 9.52 -16.58 -3.99
CA ILE A 55 8.87 -16.39 -5.29
C ILE A 55 9.71 -15.52 -6.25
N LEU A 56 10.30 -14.42 -5.72
CA LEU A 56 10.95 -13.37 -6.51
C LEU A 56 12.49 -13.33 -6.37
N GLY A 57 13.06 -14.03 -5.40
CA GLY A 57 14.49 -13.94 -5.08
C GLY A 57 14.90 -12.68 -4.30
N VAL A 58 13.97 -11.74 -4.06
CA VAL A 58 14.22 -10.48 -3.34
C VAL A 58 13.28 -10.31 -2.15
N ARG A 59 13.73 -9.57 -1.14
CA ARG A 59 12.90 -9.19 0.01
C ARG A 59 12.37 -7.78 -0.16
N PRO A 60 11.08 -7.51 0.08
CA PRO A 60 10.58 -6.16 0.14
C PRO A 60 11.15 -5.48 1.40
N ARG A 61 11.43 -4.19 1.29
CA ARG A 61 11.83 -3.34 2.43
C ARG A 61 10.88 -2.17 2.62
N ILE A 62 9.81 -2.13 1.84
CA ILE A 62 8.68 -1.23 2.06
C ILE A 62 7.61 -2.03 2.80
N SER A 63 7.10 -1.50 3.89
CA SER A 63 5.93 -2.02 4.59
C SER A 63 4.78 -1.03 4.51
N ARG A 64 3.56 -1.54 4.66
CA ARG A 64 2.38 -0.74 4.93
C ARG A 64 1.54 -1.48 5.95
N ALA A 65 1.19 -0.84 7.04
CA ALA A 65 0.41 -1.40 8.12
C ALA A 65 -1.06 -1.57 7.68
N PRO A 66 -1.67 -2.75 7.88
CA PRO A 66 -3.11 -2.95 7.71
C PRO A 66 -3.95 -1.94 8.49
N GLY A 67 -4.72 -1.11 7.79
CA GLY A 67 -5.50 -0.02 8.42
C GLY A 67 -4.70 1.24 8.75
N GLY A 68 -3.43 1.29 8.39
CA GLY A 68 -2.54 2.42 8.67
C GLY A 68 -1.83 2.30 10.02
N SER A 69 -0.76 3.08 10.19
CA SER A 69 0.06 3.10 11.41
C SER A 69 -0.53 3.97 12.52
N ALA A 70 -1.37 4.95 12.16
CA ALA A 70 -2.01 5.87 13.09
C ALA A 70 -2.82 5.12 14.16
N GLY A 71 -2.59 5.46 15.43
CA GLY A 71 -3.27 4.86 16.59
C GLY A 71 -2.78 3.46 16.99
N SER A 72 -2.06 2.74 16.12
CA SER A 72 -1.55 1.39 16.40
C SER A 72 -0.05 1.34 16.69
N PHE A 73 0.74 2.18 16.01
CA PHE A 73 2.18 2.17 16.17
C PHE A 73 2.64 3.04 17.34
N THR A 74 3.18 2.38 18.36
CA THR A 74 3.98 3.03 19.42
C THR A 74 5.41 3.27 18.95
N LYS A 75 6.23 3.97 19.75
CA LYS A 75 7.66 4.17 19.49
C LYS A 75 8.41 2.86 19.19
N GLU A 76 8.03 1.77 19.86
CA GLU A 76 8.69 0.47 19.68
C GLU A 76 8.49 -0.11 18.27
N TYR A 77 7.31 0.08 17.65
CA TYR A 77 7.08 -0.31 16.26
C TYR A 77 8.01 0.46 15.32
N TRP A 78 8.09 1.78 15.49
CA TRP A 78 8.96 2.63 14.66
C TRP A 78 10.44 2.30 14.82
N ASP A 79 10.90 2.10 16.06
CA ASP A 79 12.28 1.70 16.34
C ASP A 79 12.61 0.34 15.69
N ASN A 80 11.68 -0.62 15.76
CA ASN A 80 11.87 -1.94 15.16
C ASN A 80 11.84 -1.90 13.63
N LEU A 81 10.96 -1.11 13.00
CA LEU A 81 10.98 -0.89 11.55
C LEU A 81 12.36 -0.37 11.11
N LYS A 82 12.86 0.68 11.78
CA LYS A 82 14.18 1.26 11.52
C LYS A 82 15.30 0.23 11.71
N LYS A 83 15.28 -0.51 12.82
CA LYS A 83 16.28 -1.55 13.14
C LYS A 83 16.30 -2.67 12.10
N LEU A 84 15.13 -3.03 11.57
CA LEU A 84 14.98 -4.10 10.57
C LEU A 84 15.12 -3.59 9.12
N GLY A 85 15.30 -2.28 8.94
CA GLY A 85 15.50 -1.66 7.62
C GLY A 85 14.23 -1.58 6.77
N TYR A 86 13.04 -1.50 7.39
CA TYR A 86 11.80 -1.22 6.68
C TYR A 86 11.52 0.27 6.61
N THR A 87 11.01 0.71 5.45
CA THR A 87 10.31 1.98 5.30
C THR A 87 8.81 1.72 5.31
N GLU A 88 8.12 2.25 6.31
CA GLU A 88 6.66 2.22 6.38
C GLU A 88 6.08 3.33 5.51
N VAL A 89 5.15 2.99 4.62
CA VAL A 89 4.51 3.96 3.70
C VAL A 89 3.00 3.96 3.91
N GLY A 90 2.48 5.11 4.34
CA GLY A 90 1.05 5.39 4.51
C GLY A 90 0.41 5.91 3.22
N TRP A 91 -0.61 6.76 3.35
CA TRP A 91 -1.25 7.48 2.25
C TRP A 91 -1.74 8.84 2.72
N ASN A 92 -1.79 9.81 1.81
CA ASN A 92 -2.35 11.15 2.07
C ASN A 92 -3.59 11.44 1.21
N ILE A 93 -3.96 10.50 0.33
CA ILE A 93 -5.21 10.51 -0.42
C ILE A 93 -5.85 9.13 -0.31
N SER A 94 -7.14 9.10 0.03
CA SER A 94 -7.94 7.86 0.02
C SER A 94 -8.92 7.89 -1.13
N SER A 95 -8.93 6.87 -1.99
CA SER A 95 -9.94 6.77 -3.06
C SER A 95 -11.36 6.55 -2.52
N GLY A 96 -11.49 6.02 -1.29
CA GLY A 96 -12.76 5.58 -0.72
C GLY A 96 -13.17 4.17 -1.17
N ASP A 97 -12.33 3.45 -1.92
CA ASP A 97 -12.64 2.12 -2.45
C ASP A 97 -12.64 0.98 -1.43
N ALA A 98 -12.23 1.27 -0.19
CA ALA A 98 -12.44 0.40 0.97
C ALA A 98 -13.92 0.36 1.41
N SER A 99 -14.76 1.22 0.84
CA SER A 99 -16.22 1.26 1.03
C SER A 99 -16.95 0.79 -0.25
N SER A 100 -18.28 0.84 -0.27
CA SER A 100 -19.10 0.41 -1.42
C SER A 100 -19.17 1.43 -2.58
N ALA A 101 -18.21 2.35 -2.67
CA ALA A 101 -18.17 3.41 -3.67
C ALA A 101 -18.05 2.87 -5.11
N LYS A 102 -18.68 3.55 -6.06
CA LYS A 102 -18.63 3.24 -7.51
C LYS A 102 -17.50 3.99 -8.19
N ALA A 103 -17.09 3.52 -9.37
CA ALA A 103 -15.93 4.05 -10.09
C ALA A 103 -15.93 5.59 -10.23
N GLY A 104 -17.07 6.21 -10.57
CA GLY A 104 -17.19 7.67 -10.66
C GLY A 104 -16.96 8.36 -9.31
N GLN A 105 -17.52 7.83 -8.23
CA GLN A 105 -17.36 8.37 -6.88
C GLN A 105 -15.90 8.30 -6.40
N LEU A 106 -15.13 7.29 -6.83
CA LEU A 106 -13.70 7.22 -6.51
C LEU A 106 -12.93 8.41 -7.09
N VAL A 107 -13.24 8.78 -8.34
CA VAL A 107 -12.62 9.95 -9.00
C VAL A 107 -13.03 11.23 -8.29
N ASP A 108 -14.31 11.37 -7.92
CA ASP A 108 -14.82 12.54 -7.20
C ASP A 108 -14.18 12.70 -5.81
N ASN A 109 -14.04 11.59 -5.06
CA ASN A 109 -13.37 11.58 -3.76
C ASN A 109 -11.91 12.05 -3.87
N ILE A 110 -11.20 11.58 -4.89
CA ILE A 110 -9.82 11.99 -5.15
C ILE A 110 -9.78 13.47 -5.52
N ALA A 111 -10.68 13.92 -6.40
CA ALA A 111 -10.75 15.30 -6.84
C ALA A 111 -10.98 16.27 -5.66
N ALA A 112 -11.92 15.94 -4.78
CA ALA A 112 -12.22 16.75 -3.59
C ALA A 112 -11.03 16.86 -2.64
N GLN A 113 -10.25 15.79 -2.43
CA GLN A 113 -9.04 15.86 -1.61
C GLN A 113 -7.95 16.73 -2.26
N MET A 114 -7.85 16.70 -3.59
CA MET A 114 -6.87 17.46 -4.35
C MET A 114 -7.13 18.97 -4.40
N ASP A 115 -8.22 19.47 -3.80
CA ASP A 115 -8.39 20.90 -3.52
C ASP A 115 -7.36 21.39 -2.47
N ASN A 116 -6.81 20.49 -1.65
CA ASN A 116 -5.68 20.78 -0.78
C ASN A 116 -4.37 20.88 -1.57
N LYS A 117 -3.90 22.12 -1.77
CA LYS A 117 -2.67 22.43 -2.52
C LYS A 117 -1.39 21.79 -1.95
N ASN A 118 -1.38 21.41 -0.67
CA ASN A 118 -0.22 20.72 -0.09
C ASN A 118 0.04 19.35 -0.76
N LEU A 119 -1.01 18.73 -1.32
CA LEU A 119 -0.92 17.46 -2.03
C LEU A 119 -0.40 17.60 -3.48
N TRP A 120 -0.26 18.83 -3.99
CA TRP A 120 0.14 19.07 -5.39
C TRP A 120 1.61 18.72 -5.66
N SER A 121 2.43 18.75 -4.62
CA SER A 121 3.85 18.36 -4.72
C SER A 121 4.06 16.85 -4.63
N HIS A 122 3.20 16.14 -3.90
CA HIS A 122 3.28 14.70 -3.71
C HIS A 122 1.95 14.12 -3.24
N ALA A 123 1.49 13.07 -3.94
CA ALA A 123 0.28 12.33 -3.63
C ALA A 123 0.59 10.84 -3.53
N THR A 124 0.36 10.25 -2.37
CA THR A 124 0.31 8.79 -2.18
C THR A 124 -1.15 8.38 -2.03
N LEU A 125 -1.70 7.79 -3.10
CA LEU A 125 -3.09 7.38 -3.21
C LEU A 125 -3.30 5.93 -2.73
N LEU A 126 -4.22 5.73 -1.79
CA LEU A 126 -4.67 4.41 -1.36
C LEU A 126 -5.79 3.86 -2.26
N MET A 127 -5.55 2.66 -2.79
CA MET A 127 -6.47 1.84 -3.56
C MET A 127 -6.27 0.35 -3.22
N HIS A 128 -7.23 -0.48 -3.62
CA HIS A 128 -7.25 -1.92 -3.42
C HIS A 128 -7.55 -2.65 -4.74
N ASP A 129 -6.86 -3.75 -4.98
CA ASP A 129 -6.97 -4.61 -6.16
C ASP A 129 -7.47 -6.02 -5.82
N GLY A 130 -7.88 -6.24 -4.56
CA GLY A 130 -8.39 -7.52 -4.07
C GLY A 130 -9.82 -7.83 -4.53
N ARG A 131 -10.30 -9.01 -4.13
CA ARG A 131 -11.69 -9.43 -4.37
C ARG A 131 -12.67 -8.37 -3.85
N GLY A 132 -13.58 -7.92 -4.71
CA GLY A 132 -14.59 -6.90 -4.38
C GLY A 132 -14.28 -5.51 -4.93
N HIS A 133 -13.06 -5.26 -5.43
CA HIS A 133 -12.62 -3.95 -5.88
C HIS A 133 -12.65 -3.77 -7.41
N ALA A 134 -13.62 -4.40 -8.09
CA ALA A 134 -13.79 -4.25 -9.54
C ALA A 134 -14.07 -2.78 -9.96
N GLU A 135 -14.71 -1.99 -9.09
CA GLU A 135 -14.93 -0.56 -9.33
C GLU A 135 -13.62 0.25 -9.30
N THR A 136 -12.64 -0.15 -8.49
CA THR A 136 -11.28 0.44 -8.50
C THR A 136 -10.62 0.23 -9.85
N VAL A 137 -10.69 -1.00 -10.37
CA VAL A 137 -10.13 -1.33 -11.70
C VAL A 137 -10.81 -0.50 -12.80
N LYS A 138 -12.15 -0.34 -12.74
CA LYS A 138 -12.90 0.50 -13.69
C LYS A 138 -12.52 1.99 -13.60
N ALA A 139 -12.23 2.50 -12.40
CA ALA A 139 -11.88 3.90 -12.19
C ALA A 139 -10.44 4.24 -12.62
N LEU A 140 -9.54 3.25 -12.63
CA LEU A 140 -8.11 3.45 -12.83
C LEU A 140 -7.74 4.30 -14.07
N PRO A 141 -8.33 4.11 -15.27
CA PRO A 141 -8.03 4.96 -16.43
C PRO A 141 -8.38 6.44 -16.21
N ALA A 142 -9.51 6.71 -15.55
CA ALA A 142 -9.96 8.06 -15.26
C ALA A 142 -9.09 8.72 -14.17
N ILE A 143 -8.68 7.96 -13.15
CA ILE A 143 -7.75 8.41 -12.11
C ILE A 143 -6.39 8.77 -12.73
N ILE A 144 -5.84 7.91 -13.59
CA ILE A 144 -4.58 8.18 -14.29
C ILE A 144 -4.70 9.46 -15.12
N LYS A 145 -5.78 9.61 -15.88
CA LYS A 145 -6.04 10.82 -16.67
C LYS A 145 -6.13 12.06 -15.79
N PHE A 146 -6.88 12.00 -14.69
CA PHE A 146 -7.07 13.12 -13.76
C PHE A 146 -5.74 13.69 -13.23
N TYR A 147 -4.80 12.80 -12.85
CA TYR A 147 -3.48 13.21 -12.37
C TYR A 147 -2.56 13.69 -13.50
N LYS A 148 -2.57 13.02 -14.66
CA LYS A 148 -1.78 13.45 -15.84
C LYS A 148 -2.21 14.84 -16.35
N ASP A 149 -3.52 15.12 -16.37
CA ASP A 149 -4.04 16.44 -16.74
C ASP A 149 -3.59 17.54 -15.75
N ARG A 150 -3.25 17.16 -14.51
CA ARG A 150 -2.66 18.02 -13.48
C ARG A 150 -1.13 17.97 -13.45
N GLN A 151 -0.51 17.43 -14.49
CA GLN A 151 0.95 17.34 -14.67
C GLN A 151 1.66 16.50 -13.60
N PHE A 152 0.95 15.59 -12.93
CA PHE A 152 1.59 14.60 -12.06
C PHE A 152 2.31 13.53 -12.88
N GLU A 153 3.41 13.05 -12.32
CA GLU A 153 4.09 11.85 -12.78
C GLU A 153 3.81 10.68 -11.85
N PHE A 154 3.51 9.51 -12.42
CA PHE A 154 3.37 8.28 -11.66
C PHE A 154 4.73 7.66 -11.41
N ARG A 155 5.06 7.43 -10.13
CA ARG A 155 6.30 6.79 -9.69
C ARG A 155 5.98 5.58 -8.83
N VAL A 156 6.89 4.62 -8.81
CA VAL A 156 6.83 3.50 -7.88
C VAL A 156 7.26 3.95 -6.49
N VAL A 157 6.67 3.36 -5.46
CA VAL A 157 7.06 3.59 -4.07
C VAL A 157 8.47 3.01 -3.84
N ASN A 158 9.33 3.76 -3.18
CA ASN A 158 10.71 3.40 -2.86
C ASN A 158 11.14 4.04 -1.52
N PHE A 159 12.41 3.92 -1.14
CA PHE A 159 12.95 4.48 0.11
C PHE A 159 12.98 6.02 0.17
N GLU A 160 12.90 6.67 -0.99
CA GLU A 160 12.92 8.13 -1.13
C GLU A 160 11.51 8.70 -1.23
N THR A 161 10.47 7.84 -1.23
CA THR A 161 9.08 8.28 -1.27
C THR A 161 8.80 9.17 -0.07
N PRO A 162 8.37 10.43 -0.28
CA PRO A 162 8.07 11.33 0.81
C PRO A 162 7.04 10.74 1.77
N SER A 163 7.20 11.08 3.04
CA SER A 163 6.19 10.79 4.04
C SER A 163 4.83 11.39 3.62
N PRO A 164 3.74 10.60 3.65
CA PRO A 164 2.40 11.12 3.46
C PRO A 164 1.80 11.79 4.71
N TRP A 165 2.48 11.71 5.87
CA TRP A 165 2.09 12.41 7.10
C TRP A 165 2.90 13.69 7.31
#